data_AF-A0A2P8FXQ4-F1
#
_entry.id   AF-A0A2P8FXQ4-F1
#
_cell.length_a   1.000
_cell.length_b   1.000
_cell.length_c   1.000
_cell.angle_alpha   90.00
_cell.angle_beta   90.00
_cell.angle_gamma   90.00
#
_symmetry.space_group_name_H-M   'P 1'
#
loop_
_entity.id
_entity.type
_entity.pdbx_description
1 polymer ?
#
loop_
_entity_poly.entity_id
_entity_poly.type
_entity_poly.pdbx_seq_one_letter_code
_entity_poly.pdbx_strand_id
1 'polypeptide(L)' 'MDKEQIIKALYSAKTLASIQKANDNWSVTYQAASESDKEYLLAEYHKYGEYVMEKSRLSSLEVQKVLAEFEAMKLAESQH' A
#
# COMPACT_ATOMS: atom_id res chain seq x y z
N MET A 1 16.40 -4.11 -14.94
CA MET A 1 15.00 -4.45 -14.60
C MET A 1 14.12 -3.43 -15.31
N ASP A 2 13.03 -3.86 -15.92
CA ASP A 2 12.14 -2.98 -16.67
C ASP A 2 11.33 -2.08 -15.71
N LYS A 3 11.04 -0.83 -16.11
CA LYS A 3 10.28 0.14 -15.29
C LYS A 3 8.90 -0.39 -14.88
N GLU A 4 8.27 -1.15 -15.77
CA GLU A 4 6.99 -1.85 -15.49
C GLU A 4 7.13 -2.90 -14.39
N GLN A 5 8.24 -3.63 -14.37
CA GLN A 5 8.51 -4.65 -13.35
C GLN A 5 8.73 -4.02 -11.97
N ILE A 6 9.30 -2.81 -11.93
CA ILE A 6 9.52 -2.06 -10.70
C ILE A 6 8.21 -1.56 -10.12
N ILE A 7 7.35 -0.98 -10.96
CA ILE A 7 6.02 -0.56 -10.54
C ILE A 7 5.26 -1.77 -10.02
N LYS A 8 5.23 -2.89 -10.75
CA LYS A 8 4.61 -4.13 -10.29
C LYS A 8 5.18 -4.62 -8.95
N ALA A 9 6.50 -4.49 -8.75
CA ALA A 9 7.15 -4.86 -7.50
C ALA A 9 6.62 -4.06 -6.31
N LEU A 10 6.38 -2.75 -6.47
CA LEU A 10 5.77 -1.90 -5.43
C LEU A 10 4.40 -2.43 -4.99
N TYR A 11 3.50 -2.72 -5.94
CA TYR A 11 2.16 -3.24 -5.63
C TYR A 11 2.16 -4.67 -5.05
N SER A 12 3.15 -5.48 -5.39
CA SER A 12 3.22 -6.89 -4.97
C SER A 12 3.94 -7.11 -3.64
N ALA A 13 4.60 -6.08 -3.09
CA ALA A 13 5.37 -6.18 -1.86
C ALA A 13 4.46 -6.42 -0.65
N LYS A 14 4.76 -7.45 0.15
CA LYS A 14 3.94 -7.88 1.32
C LYS A 14 4.68 -7.83 2.65
N THR A 15 5.97 -7.57 2.62
CA THR A 15 6.84 -7.47 3.80
C THR A 15 7.60 -6.16 3.80
N LEU A 16 7.99 -5.66 4.97
CA LEU A 16 8.81 -4.45 5.09
C LEU A 16 10.08 -4.54 4.24
N ALA A 17 10.76 -5.70 4.26
CA ALA A 17 11.96 -5.93 3.46
C ALA A 17 11.67 -5.86 1.94
N SER A 18 10.56 -6.45 1.48
CA SER A 18 10.18 -6.36 0.06
C SER A 18 9.74 -4.96 -0.36
N ILE A 19 9.11 -4.20 0.54
CA ILE A 19 8.70 -2.81 0.29
C ILE A 19 9.95 -1.93 0.15
N GLN A 20 10.88 -2.05 1.11
CA GLN A 20 12.14 -1.32 1.06
C GLN A 20 12.90 -1.62 -0.23
N LYS A 21 13.05 -2.90 -0.59
CA LYS A 21 13.73 -3.31 -1.82
C LYS A 21 13.05 -2.76 -3.08
N ALA A 22 11.72 -2.79 -3.15
CA ALA A 22 10.99 -2.25 -4.29
C ALA A 22 11.16 -0.73 -4.41
N ASN A 23 11.14 -0.01 -3.28
CA ASN A 23 11.39 1.42 -3.23
C ASN A 23 12.84 1.78 -3.62
N ASP A 24 13.83 1.04 -3.12
CA ASP A 24 15.23 1.25 -3.48
C ASP A 24 15.45 1.06 -4.99
N ASN A 25 14.86 0.01 -5.56
CA ASN A 25 14.92 -0.26 -7.00
C ASN A 25 14.23 0.84 -7.82
N TRP A 26 13.10 1.38 -7.34
CA TRP A 26 12.43 2.51 -7.96
C TRP A 26 13.31 3.76 -7.95
N SER A 27 13.92 4.08 -6.80
CA SER A 27 14.80 5.25 -6.65
C SER A 27 16.00 5.19 -7.59
N VAL A 28 16.69 4.05 -7.64
CA VAL A 28 17.81 3.82 -8.56
C VAL A 28 17.38 3.99 -10.02
N THR A 29 16.21 3.46 -10.38
CA THR A 29 15.73 3.52 -11.76
C THR A 29 15.28 4.92 -12.15
N TYR A 30 14.61 5.64 -11.25
CA TYR A 30 14.22 7.03 -11.45
C TYR A 30 15.44 7.93 -11.68
N GLN A 31 16.50 7.74 -10.90
CA GLN A 31 17.73 8.53 -11.05
C GLN A 31 18.43 8.29 -12.39
N ALA A 32 18.37 7.07 -12.91
CA ALA A 32 18.99 6.68 -14.18
C ALA A 32 18.10 6.91 -15.42
N ALA A 33 16.83 7.25 -15.23
CA ALA A 33 15.84 7.37 -16.30
C ALA A 33 15.99 8.66 -17.12
N SER A 34 15.50 8.63 -18.36
CA SER A 34 15.24 9.83 -19.15
C SER A 34 14.14 10.69 -18.52
N GLU A 35 14.01 11.94 -18.94
CA GLU A 35 13.00 12.84 -18.38
C GLU A 35 11.56 12.33 -18.57
N SER A 36 11.24 11.83 -19.77
CA SER A 36 9.93 11.23 -20.05
C SER A 36 9.63 10.01 -19.16
N ASP A 37 10.66 9.21 -18.87
CA ASP A 37 10.52 8.03 -18.02
C ASP A 37 10.44 8.42 -16.54
N LYS A 38 11.08 9.51 -16.12
CA LYS A 38 10.90 10.07 -14.77
C LYS A 38 9.49 10.56 -14.55
N GLU A 39 8.92 11.30 -15.50
CA GLU A 39 7.53 11.77 -15.42
C GLU A 39 6.57 10.58 -15.25
N TYR A 40 6.75 9.53 -16.06
CA TYR A 40 5.99 8.30 -15.96
C TYR A 40 6.16 7.60 -14.60
N LEU A 41 7.41 7.37 -14.18
CA LEU A 41 7.73 6.69 -12.92
C LEU A 41 7.20 7.44 -11.71
N LEU A 42 7.24 8.78 -11.74
CA LEU A 42 6.70 9.63 -10.68
C LEU A 42 5.18 9.54 -10.62
N ALA A 43 4.50 9.60 -11.77
CA ALA A 43 3.05 9.46 -11.84
C ALA A 43 2.58 8.10 -11.28
N GLU A 44 3.26 7.01 -11.64
CA GLU A 44 2.95 5.67 -11.13
C GLU A 44 3.27 5.53 -9.64
N TYR A 45 4.33 6.17 -9.15
CA TYR A 45 4.64 6.20 -7.72
C TYR A 45 3.57 6.93 -6.91
N HIS A 46 3.01 8.02 -7.44
CA HIS A 46 1.87 8.71 -6.82
C HIS A 46 0.62 7.82 -6.76
N LYS A 47 0.27 7.15 -7.86
CA LYS A 47 -0.86 6.19 -7.90
C LYS A 47 -0.67 5.06 -6.88
N TYR A 48 0.56 4.57 -6.71
CA TYR A 48 0.87 3.57 -5.69
C TYR A 48 0.65 4.11 -4.28
N GLY A 49 1.07 5.35 -4.01
CA GLY A 49 0.80 6.02 -2.73
C GLY A 49 -0.70 6.14 -2.41
N GLU A 50 -1.50 6.56 -3.39
CA GLU A 50 -2.97 6.61 -3.28
C GLU A 50 -3.57 5.23 -2.99
N TYR A 51 -3.11 4.20 -3.71
CA TYR A 51 -3.53 2.83 -3.48
C TYR A 51 -3.24 2.35 -2.04
N VAL A 52 -2.04 2.64 -1.52
CA VAL A 52 -1.65 2.27 -0.14
C VAL A 52 -2.53 2.98 0.88
N MET A 53 -2.80 4.27 0.70
CA MET A 53 -3.68 5.04 1.57
C MET A 53 -5.11 4.47 1.57
N GLU A 54 -5.66 4.17 0.39
CA GLU A 54 -7.00 3.63 0.27
C GLU A 54 -7.13 2.24 0.90
N LYS A 55 -6.14 1.36 0.69
CA LYS A 55 -6.11 0.06 1.37
C LYS A 55 -6.01 0.19 2.89
N SER A 56 -5.24 1.15 3.38
CA SER A 56 -5.13 1.43 4.83
C SER A 56 -6.47 1.93 5.39
N ARG A 57 -7.17 2.81 4.66
CA ARG A 57 -8.50 3.31 5.03
C ARG A 57 -9.52 2.18 5.11
N LEU A 58 -9.57 1.31 4.09
CA LEU A 58 -10.48 0.15 4.06
C LEU A 58 -10.19 -0.83 5.21
N SER A 59 -8.92 -1.12 5.47
CA SER A 59 -8.52 -1.98 6.59
C SER A 59 -8.94 -1.39 7.94
N SER A 60 -8.79 -0.07 8.12
CA SER A 60 -9.22 0.61 9.35
C SER A 60 -10.74 0.49 9.55
N LEU A 61 -11.53 0.68 8.49
CA LEU A 61 -12.98 0.53 8.55
C LEU A 61 -13.41 -0.91 8.88
N GLU A 62 -12.72 -1.91 8.33
CA GLU A 62 -13.00 -3.31 8.63
C GLU A 62 -12.70 -3.64 10.10
N VAL A 63 -11.58 -3.14 10.64
CA VAL A 63 -11.25 -3.31 12.07
C VAL A 63 -12.28 -2.62 12.96
N GLN A 64 -12.72 -1.39 12.62
CA GLN A 64 -13.76 -0.68 13.36
C GLN A 64 -15.07 -1.48 13.40
N LYS A 65 -15.45 -2.10 12.28
CA LYS A 65 -16.64 -2.95 12.20
C LYS A 65 -16.53 -4.16 13.12
N VAL A 66 -15.41 -4.88 13.09
CA VAL A 66 -15.18 -6.05 13.94
C VAL A 66 -15.19 -5.67 15.43
N LEU A 67 -14.60 -4.54 15.79
CA LEU A 67 -14.61 -4.04 17.17
C LEU A 67 -16.04 -3.71 17.64
N ALA A 68 -16.83 -3.04 16.80
CA ALA A 68 -18.22 -2.72 17.12
C ALA A 68 -19.08 -3.98 17.30
N GLU A 69 -18.90 -5.01 16.45
CA GLU A 69 -19.58 -6.30 16.59
C GLU A 69 -19.19 -7.00 17.91
N PHE A 70 -17.90 -7.01 18.25
CA PHE A 70 -17.41 -7.59 19.49
C PHE A 70 -17.95 -6.87 20.74
N GLU A 71 -17.99 -5.54 20.73
CA GLU A 71 -18.56 -4.75 21.82
C GLU A 71 -20.06 -5.01 21.99
N ALA A 72 -20.80 -5.11 20.90
CA ALA A 72 -22.23 -5.44 20.93
C ALA A 72 -22.49 -6.84 21.53
N MET A 73 -21.67 -7.83 21.18
CA MET A 73 -21.76 -9.18 21.76
C MET A 73 -21.51 -9.16 23.27
N LYS A 74 -20.47 -8.47 23.74
CA LYS A 74 -20.19 -8.34 25.18
C LYS A 74 -21.32 -7.69 25.96
N LEU A 75 -21.96 -6.67 25.38
CA LEU A 75 -23.10 -6.00 26.00
C LEU A 75 -24.31 -6.93 26.14
N ALA A 76 -24.60 -7.74 25.11
CA ALA A 76 -25.67 -8.72 25.15
C ALA A 76 -25.40 -9.84 26.18
N GLU A 77 -24.17 -10.34 26.26
CA GLU A 77 -23.77 -11.34 27.27
C GLU A 77 -23.83 -10.79 28.70
N SER A 78 -23.58 -9.50 28.91
CA SER A 78 -23.66 -8.86 30.23
C SER A 78 -25.09 -8.56 30.69
N GLN A 79 -26.08 -8.72 29.80
CA GLN A 79 -27.51 -8.51 30.08
C GLN A 79 -28.28 -9.83 30.30
N HIS A 80 -27.61 -10.98 30.17
CA HIS A 80 -28.12 -12.34 30.43
C HIS A 80 -27.52 -12.92 31.71
#